data_AF-R6WR03-F1
#
_entry.id   AF-R6WR03-F1
#
_cell.length_a   1.000
_cell.length_b   1.000
_cell.length_c   1.000
_cell.angle_alpha   90.00
_cell.angle_beta   90.00
_cell.angle_gamma   90.00
#
_symmetry.space_group_name_H-M   'P 1'
#
loop_
_entity.id
_entity.type
_entity.pdbx_description
1 polymer ?
#
loop_
_entity_poly.entity_id
_entity_poly.type
_entity_poly.pdbx_seq_one_letter_code
_entity_poly.pdbx_strand_id
1 'polypeptide(L)'
;MDRGKPDGYYIPFHQSLINPILMLGVDRNFCIGFWSIAVAIGVMMQMYWFLPVAFVVHMFMREATKTDDIFFKVVINHIQSKKVFW
;
A
#
# COMPACT_ATOMS: atom_id res chain seq x y z
N MET A 1 -33.20 -7.49 8.77
CA MET A 1 -34.28 -7.65 9.75
C MET A 1 -33.86 -6.91 11.02
N ASP A 2 -34.33 -5.67 11.23
CA ASP A 2 -33.98 -4.86 12.39
C ASP A 2 -35.21 -4.64 13.28
N ARG A 3 -35.00 -4.70 14.60
CA ARG A 3 -35.98 -4.63 15.67
C ARG A 3 -36.23 -3.16 16.03
N GLY A 4 -37.24 -2.51 15.45
CA GLY A 4 -37.83 -1.29 16.01
C GLY A 4 -36.92 -0.06 16.11
N LYS A 5 -35.92 0.09 15.23
CA LYS A 5 -35.09 1.29 15.20
C LYS A 5 -35.68 2.36 14.26
N PRO A 6 -35.68 3.64 14.66
CA PRO A 6 -36.25 4.73 13.87
C PRO A 6 -35.50 4.93 12.55
N ASP A 7 -36.21 5.44 11.54
CA ASP A 7 -35.65 5.72 10.21
C ASP A 7 -34.44 6.66 10.31
N GLY A 8 -33.33 6.27 9.69
CA GLY A 8 -32.06 6.99 9.77
C GLY A 8 -31.09 6.50 10.87
N TYR A 9 -31.42 5.45 11.62
CA TYR A 9 -30.49 4.85 12.59
C TYR A 9 -29.19 4.33 11.96
N TYR A 10 -29.22 3.94 10.68
CA TYR A 10 -28.02 3.56 9.93
C TYR A 10 -27.78 4.54 8.79
N ILE A 11 -26.59 5.14 8.78
CA ILE A 11 -26.10 5.96 7.68
C ILE A 11 -25.08 5.12 6.91
N PRO A 12 -25.18 5.01 5.58
CA PRO A 12 -24.19 4.28 4.79
C PRO A 12 -22.84 4.98 4.91
N PHE A 13 -21.93 4.39 5.68
CA PHE A 13 -20.58 4.90 5.85
C PHE A 13 -19.70 4.42 4.68
N HIS A 14 -19.23 5.35 3.85
CA HIS A 14 -18.33 5.03 2.75
C HIS A 14 -16.91 4.76 3.27
N GLN A 15 -16.45 3.52 3.19
CA GLN A 15 -15.09 3.12 3.62
C GLN A 15 -13.96 3.80 2.85
N SER A 16 -14.24 4.44 1.70
CA SER A 16 -13.26 5.17 0.90
C SER A 16 -12.60 6.33 1.63
N LEU A 17 -13.18 6.85 2.72
CA LEU A 17 -12.59 7.93 3.52
C LEU A 17 -11.55 7.44 4.55
N ILE A 18 -11.63 6.17 4.95
CA ILE A 18 -10.77 5.58 5.99
C ILE A 18 -9.63 4.78 5.36
N ASN A 19 -9.92 4.09 4.25
CA ASN A 19 -8.95 3.22 3.63
C ASN A 19 -7.83 4.02 2.93
N PRO A 20 -6.58 3.56 3.03
CA PRO A 20 -5.46 4.20 2.36
C PRO A 20 -5.64 4.15 0.83
N ILE A 21 -5.11 5.17 0.15
CA ILE A 21 -5.17 5.25 -1.32
C ILE A 21 -4.12 4.29 -1.89
N LEU A 22 -4.61 3.18 -2.42
CA LEU A 22 -3.80 2.18 -3.10
C LEU A 22 -3.59 2.57 -4.57
N MET A 23 -2.35 2.47 -5.05
CA MET A 23 -1.97 2.62 -6.44
C MET A 23 -1.37 1.29 -6.93
N LEU A 24 -1.97 0.70 -7.97
CA LEU A 24 -1.63 -0.66 -8.45
C LEU A 24 -1.71 -1.75 -7.36
N GLY A 25 -2.50 -1.51 -6.30
CA GLY A 25 -2.66 -2.44 -5.18
C GLY A 25 -1.52 -2.40 -4.16
N VAL A 26 -0.74 -1.32 -4.12
CA VAL A 26 0.25 -1.00 -3.07
C VAL A 26 0.03 0.45 -2.62
N ASP A 27 0.50 0.83 -1.43
CA ASP A 27 0.48 2.23 -1.00
C ASP A 27 1.08 3.17 -2.07
N ARG A 28 0.38 4.28 -2.36
CA ARG A 28 0.75 5.21 -3.42
C ARG A 28 2.19 5.71 -3.32
N ASN A 29 2.65 6.08 -2.12
CA ASN A 29 3.98 6.64 -1.95
C ASN A 29 5.06 5.60 -2.22
N PHE A 30 4.82 4.37 -1.75
CA PHE A 30 5.72 3.26 -2.00
C PHE A 30 5.77 2.87 -3.48
N CYS A 31 4.61 2.80 -4.15
CA CYS A 31 4.51 2.48 -5.58
C CYS A 31 5.33 3.47 -6.43
N ILE A 32 5.21 4.78 -6.14
CA ILE A 32 5.96 5.81 -6.86
C ILE A 32 7.46 5.64 -6.61
N GLY A 33 7.90 5.50 -5.36
CA GLY A 33 9.32 5.34 -5.03
C GLY A 33 9.94 4.10 -5.68
N PHE A 34 9.24 2.96 -5.63
CA PHE A 34 9.72 1.71 -6.22
C PHE A 34 9.86 1.80 -7.74
N TRP A 35 8.83 2.33 -8.42
CA TRP A 35 8.88 2.47 -9.88
C TRP A 35 9.90 3.52 -10.33
N SER A 36 10.10 4.61 -9.57
CA SER A 36 11.18 5.56 -9.85
C SER A 36 12.55 4.89 -9.81
N ILE A 37 12.83 4.05 -8.80
CA ILE A 37 14.08 3.30 -8.71
C ILE A 37 14.17 2.27 -9.84
N ALA A 38 13.09 1.57 -10.15
CA ALA A 38 13.03 0.59 -11.24
C ALA A 38 13.33 1.21 -12.61
N VAL A 39 12.80 2.40 -12.88
CA VAL A 39 13.06 3.14 -14.13
C VAL A 39 14.48 3.68 -14.15
N ALA A 40 14.98 4.22 -13.03
CA ALA A 40 16.36 4.71 -12.94
C ALA A 40 17.36 3.57 -13.25
N ILE A 41 17.20 2.41 -12.63
CA ILE A 41 18.11 1.28 -12.85
C ILE A 41 17.87 0.63 -14.22
N GLY A 42 16.62 0.36 -14.57
CA GLY A 42 16.29 -0.39 -15.79
C GLY A 42 16.53 0.41 -17.07
N VAL A 43 16.14 1.68 -17.08
CA VAL A 43 16.20 2.53 -18.28
C VAL A 43 17.47 3.35 -18.31
N MET A 44 17.83 4.06 -17.23
CA MET A 44 19.03 4.92 -17.26
C MET A 44 20.32 4.12 -17.26
N MET A 45 20.38 3.00 -16.51
CA MET A 45 21.54 2.10 -16.51
C MET A 45 21.50 1.08 -17.67
N GLN A 46 20.53 1.20 -18.58
CA GLN A 46 20.28 0.31 -19.73
C GLN A 46 20.12 -1.18 -19.37
N MET A 47 19.84 -1.49 -18.10
CA MET A 47 19.63 -2.85 -17.62
C MET A 47 18.18 -3.26 -17.81
N TYR A 48 17.73 -3.41 -19.05
CA TYR A 48 16.32 -3.66 -19.38
C TYR A 48 15.76 -4.95 -18.75
N TRP A 49 16.61 -5.95 -18.49
CA TRP A 49 16.24 -7.17 -17.78
C TRP A 49 15.80 -6.94 -16.33
N PHE A 50 16.13 -5.79 -15.75
CA PHE A 50 15.71 -5.42 -14.41
C PHE A 50 14.21 -5.09 -14.31
N LEU A 51 13.61 -4.57 -15.38
CA LEU A 51 12.19 -4.19 -15.41
C LEU A 51 11.24 -5.37 -15.15
N PRO A 52 11.36 -6.55 -15.79
CA PRO A 52 10.52 -7.69 -15.48
C PRO A 52 10.74 -8.21 -14.05
N VAL A 53 11.97 -8.16 -13.53
CA VAL A 53 12.25 -8.53 -12.14
C VAL A 53 11.55 -7.58 -11.17
N ALA A 54 11.66 -6.27 -11.40
CA ALA A 54 10.96 -5.25 -10.62
C ALA A 54 9.45 -5.43 -10.67
N PHE A 55 8.89 -5.81 -11.83
CA PHE A 55 7.48 -6.11 -11.98
C PHE A 55 7.04 -7.30 -11.13
N VAL A 56 7.80 -8.39 -11.11
CA VAL A 56 7.52 -9.56 -10.27
C VAL A 56 7.54 -9.18 -8.79
N VAL A 57 8.55 -8.40 -8.36
CA VAL A 57 8.63 -7.91 -6.97
C VAL A 57 7.42 -7.04 -6.61
N HIS A 58 6.97 -6.18 -7.52
CA HIS A 58 5.78 -5.37 -7.33
C HIS A 58 4.51 -6.23 -7.18
N MET A 59 4.39 -7.33 -7.93
CA MET A 59 3.29 -8.27 -7.79
C MET A 59 3.27 -8.96 -6.42
N PHE A 60 4.43 -9.32 -5.86
CA PHE A 60 4.50 -9.83 -4.49
C PHE A 60 4.06 -8.80 -3.46
N MET A 61 4.49 -7.54 -3.62
CA MET A 61 4.09 -6.44 -2.73
C MET A 61 2.59 -6.16 -2.81
N ARG A 62 2.00 -6.27 -4.00
CA ARG A 62 0.54 -6.17 -4.18
C ARG A 62 -0.20 -7.26 -3.40
N GLU A 63 0.29 -8.50 -3.43
CA GLU A 63 -0.35 -9.59 -2.69
C GLU A 63 -0.26 -9.40 -1.18
N ALA A 64 0.88 -8.90 -0.69
CA ALA A 64 1.04 -8.53 0.72
C ALA A 64 0.03 -7.43 1.13
N THR A 65 -0.19 -6.44 0.27
CA THR A 65 -1.14 -5.34 0.55
C THR A 65 -2.60 -5.79 0.53
N LYS A 66 -2.96 -6.76 -0.33
CA LYS A 66 -4.32 -7.34 -0.30
C LYS A 66 -4.67 -7.99 1.04
N THR A 67 -3.66 -8.44 1.79
CA THR A 67 -3.86 -9.05 3.11
C THR A 67 -4.09 -8.00 4.20
N ASP A 68 -3.39 -6.86 4.10
CA ASP A 68 -3.52 -5.73 5.03
C ASP A 68 -3.16 -4.41 4.32
N ASP A 69 -4.17 -3.56 4.14
CA ASP A 69 -4.05 -2.24 3.52
C ASP A 69 -3.08 -1.30 4.27
N ILE A 70 -2.83 -1.55 5.56
CA ILE A 70 -2.02 -0.71 6.45
C ILE A 70 -0.60 -1.27 6.63
N PHE A 71 -0.31 -2.45 6.06
CA PHE A 71 0.96 -3.17 6.23
C PHE A 71 2.20 -2.29 6.04
N PHE A 72 2.28 -1.56 4.92
CA PHE A 72 3.43 -0.71 4.61
C PHE A 72 3.62 0.43 5.59
N LYS A 73 2.52 0.99 6.11
CA LYS A 73 2.56 2.08 7.09
C LYS A 73 3.11 1.59 8.43
N VAL A 74 2.71 0.39 8.85
CA VAL A 74 3.25 -0.27 10.05
C VAL A 74 4.73 -0.60 9.89
N VAL A 75 5.14 -1.13 8.73
CA VAL A 75 6.55 -1.46 8.45
C VAL A 75 7.43 -0.20 8.50
N ILE A 76 7.01 0.88 7.84
CA ILE A 76 7.73 2.16 7.88
C ILE A 76 7.83 2.68 9.31
N ASN A 77 6.71 2.69 10.06
CA ASN A 77 6.70 3.10 11.46
C ASN A 77 7.59 2.21 12.33
N HIS A 78 7.67 0.91 12.05
CA HIS A 78 8.53 -0.01 12.80
C HIS A 78 10.01 0.26 12.53
N ILE A 79 10.38 0.53 11.28
CA ILE A 79 11.76 0.91 10.89
C ILE A 79 12.15 2.26 11.50
N GLN A 80 11.21 3.22 11.52
CA GLN A 80 11.42 4.55 12.05
C GLN A 80 11.29 4.62 13.59
N SER A 81 10.70 3.60 14.22
CA SER A 81 10.57 3.54 15.66
C SER A 81 11.96 3.48 16.27
N LYS A 82 12.28 4.52 17.04
CA LYS A 82 13.52 4.53 17.82
C LYS A 82 13.40 3.40 18.84
N LYS A 83 14.44 2.57 18.96
CA LYS A 83 14.61 1.61 20.05
C LYS A 83 14.89 2.37 21.36
N VAL A 84 13.95 3.18 21.81
CA VAL A 84 14.02 3.81 23.13
C VAL A 84 13.29 2.88 24.08
N PHE A 85 14.03 1.86 24.52
CA PHE A 85 13.80 1.25 25.82
C PHE A 85 14.68 2.02 26.81
N TRP A 86 14.18 3.17 27.26
CA TRP A 86 14.58 3.81 28.50
C TRP A 86 13.37 4.55 29.07
#